data_AF-A0A1Q2LJS0-F1
#
_entry.id   AF-A0A1Q2LJS0-F1
#
_cell.length_a   1.000
_cell.length_b   1.000
_cell.length_c   1.000
_cell.angle_alpha   90.00
_cell.angle_beta   90.00
_cell.angle_gamma   90.00
#
_symmetry.space_group_name_H-M   'P 1'
#
loop_
_entity.id
_entity.type
_entity.pdbx_description
1 polymer ?
#
loop_
_entity_poly.entity_id
_entity_poly.type
_entity_poly.pdbx_seq_one_letter_code
_entity_poly.pdbx_strand_id
1 'polypeptide(L)'
;MPPAITESSLNNYINLFKPYQFIVIDPLIAFYDGDEKSNTQARAFMNCLIKIAKTNKQSILITHHNTKQYTNEPSRSRGASAFIDAVRLAYEIDFINDENNKNEGKRMLKITKDNLGLKTKKRMARWHKINTNSPN
;
A
#
# COMPACT_ATOMS: atom_id res chain seq x y z
N MET A 1 -3.82 9.13 -18.11
CA MET A 1 -3.46 8.93 -16.69
C MET A 1 -3.85 10.18 -15.92
N PRO A 2 -4.29 10.07 -14.66
CA PRO A 2 -4.42 11.25 -13.80
C PRO A 2 -3.05 11.94 -13.68
N PRO A 3 -3.02 13.27 -13.48
CA PRO A 3 -1.76 13.99 -13.32
C PRO A 3 -1.02 13.49 -12.07
N ALA A 4 0.30 13.44 -12.09
CA ALA A 4 1.06 12.98 -10.93
C ALA A 4 0.80 13.85 -9.69
N ILE A 5 0.85 13.23 -8.51
CA ILE A 5 0.72 13.94 -7.24
C ILE A 5 2.11 14.45 -6.86
N THR A 6 2.32 15.75 -7.04
CA THR A 6 3.57 16.45 -6.77
C THR A 6 3.28 17.69 -5.93
N GLU A 7 4.32 18.41 -5.53
CA GLU A 7 4.12 19.67 -4.79
C GLU A 7 3.34 20.72 -5.60
N SER A 8 3.53 20.76 -6.92
CA SER A 8 2.83 21.70 -7.80
C SER A 8 1.35 21.36 -7.98
N SER A 9 1.00 20.07 -8.01
CA SER A 9 -0.40 19.63 -8.14
C SER A 9 -1.12 19.45 -6.79
N LEU A 10 -0.42 19.62 -5.67
CA LEU A 10 -0.90 19.32 -4.32
C LEU A 10 -2.23 19.99 -3.97
N ASN A 11 -2.36 21.29 -4.23
CA ASN A 11 -3.58 22.03 -3.89
C ASN A 11 -4.80 21.53 -4.67
N ASN A 12 -4.60 21.08 -5.92
CA ASN A 12 -5.67 20.50 -6.72
C ASN A 12 -6.18 19.23 -6.06
N TYR A 13 -5.26 18.36 -5.61
CA TYR A 13 -5.61 17.12 -4.93
C TYR A 13 -6.20 17.32 -3.54
N ILE A 14 -5.75 18.32 -2.77
CA ILE A 14 -6.38 18.69 -1.49
C ILE A 14 -7.85 19.03 -1.72
N ASN A 15 -8.16 19.85 -2.72
CA ASN A 15 -9.53 20.25 -3.01
C ASN A 15 -10.36 19.12 -3.61
N LEU A 16 -9.80 18.37 -4.56
CA LEU A 16 -10.44 17.23 -5.21
C LEU A 16 -10.85 16.17 -4.18
N PHE A 17 -9.98 15.88 -3.23
CA PHE A 17 -10.21 14.83 -2.24
C PHE A 17 -11.06 15.30 -1.05
N LYS A 18 -11.18 16.60 -0.81
CA LYS A 18 -11.88 17.20 0.35
C LYS A 18 -13.26 16.61 0.67
N PRO A 19 -14.13 16.26 -0.30
CA PRO A 19 -15.46 15.71 -0.01
C PRO A 19 -15.46 14.29 0.57
N TYR A 20 -14.36 13.55 0.47
CA TYR A 20 -14.31 12.12 0.78
C TYR A 20 -13.60 11.84 2.09
N GLN A 21 -14.13 11.01 2.98
CA GLN A 21 -13.44 10.69 4.24
C GLN A 21 -12.37 9.60 4.08
N PHE A 22 -12.52 8.76 3.06
CA PHE A 22 -11.63 7.65 2.74
C PHE A 22 -11.32 7.64 1.25
N ILE A 23 -10.04 7.52 0.92
CA ILE A 23 -9.53 7.57 -0.45
C ILE A 23 -8.74 6.29 -0.70
N VAL A 24 -8.96 5.68 -1.86
CA VAL A 24 -8.20 4.53 -2.33
C VAL A 24 -7.45 4.93 -3.59
N ILE A 25 -6.14 4.71 -3.60
CA ILE A 25 -5.26 4.93 -4.76
C ILE A 25 -4.74 3.55 -5.19
N ASP A 26 -5.18 3.08 -6.35
CA ASP A 26 -4.88 1.74 -6.84
C ASP A 26 -4.57 1.73 -8.35
N PRO A 27 -3.34 1.42 -8.79
CA PRO A 27 -2.09 1.40 -8.00
C PRO A 27 -1.48 2.79 -7.83
N LEU A 28 -0.67 2.98 -6.79
CA LEU A 28 -0.02 4.27 -6.52
C LEU A 28 0.84 4.76 -7.70
N ILE A 29 1.39 3.83 -8.50
CA ILE A 29 2.22 4.14 -9.66
C ILE A 29 1.46 4.93 -10.73
N ALA A 30 0.12 4.86 -10.77
CA ALA A 30 -0.68 5.67 -11.68
C ALA A 30 -0.62 7.17 -11.38
N PHE A 31 -0.14 7.55 -10.18
CA PHE A 31 -0.04 8.92 -9.67
C PHE A 31 1.41 9.33 -9.33
N TYR A 32 2.38 8.44 -9.55
CA TYR A 32 3.79 8.65 -9.27
C TYR A 32 4.57 8.81 -10.58
N ASP A 33 5.24 9.94 -10.77
CA ASP A 33 6.06 10.25 -11.95
C ASP A 33 7.57 10.19 -11.68
N GLY A 34 7.96 9.76 -10.48
CA GLY A 34 9.35 9.66 -10.09
C GLY A 34 10.05 8.37 -10.55
N ASP A 35 11.37 8.37 -10.42
CA ASP A 35 12.19 7.17 -10.53
C ASP A 35 11.86 6.22 -9.36
N GLU A 36 11.41 5.01 -9.67
CA GLU A 36 11.07 3.95 -8.71
C GLU A 36 12.26 3.62 -7.78
N LYS A 37 13.49 3.81 -8.27
CA LYS A 37 14.72 3.53 -7.51
C LYS A 37 15.10 4.68 -6.57
N SER A 38 14.45 5.84 -6.69
CA SER A 38 14.78 7.03 -5.91
C SER A 38 13.94 7.10 -4.64
N ASN A 39 14.54 6.72 -3.51
CA ASN A 39 13.93 6.89 -2.18
C ASN A 39 13.52 8.35 -1.90
N THR A 40 14.28 9.32 -2.42
CA THR A 40 14.00 10.75 -2.25
C THR A 40 12.69 11.13 -2.94
N GLN A 41 12.49 10.70 -4.19
CA GLN A 41 11.27 11.00 -4.95
C GLN A 41 10.07 10.24 -4.38
N ALA A 42 10.25 8.97 -4.01
CA ALA A 42 9.22 8.19 -3.31
C ALA A 42 8.77 8.88 -2.01
N ARG A 43 9.72 9.42 -1.23
CA ARG A 43 9.41 10.15 0.00
C ARG A 43 8.71 11.48 -0.25
N ALA A 44 9.08 12.21 -1.30
CA ALA A 44 8.40 13.45 -1.71
C ALA A 44 6.94 13.19 -2.10
N PHE A 45 6.67 12.16 -2.89
CA PHE A 45 5.32 11.72 -3.23
C PHE A 45 4.51 11.33 -1.98
N MET A 46 5.08 10.51 -1.09
CA MET A 46 4.41 10.12 0.15
C MET A 46 4.13 11.31 1.08
N ASN A 47 5.02 12.29 1.13
CA ASN A 47 4.79 13.53 1.88
C ASN A 47 3.59 14.32 1.35
N CYS A 48 3.36 14.34 0.04
CA CYS A 48 2.16 14.94 -0.55
C CYS A 48 0.89 14.25 -0.05
N LEU A 49 0.85 12.92 -0.10
CA LEU A 49 -0.29 12.13 0.42
C LEU A 49 -0.52 12.38 1.92
N ILE A 50 0.54 12.41 2.72
CA ILE A 50 0.47 12.71 4.16
C ILE A 50 -0.09 14.12 4.39
N LYS A 51 0.34 15.10 3.59
CA LYS A 51 -0.16 16.48 3.69
C LYS A 51 -1.64 16.57 3.35
N ILE A 52 -2.09 15.90 2.29
CA ILE A 52 -3.52 15.82 1.95
C ILE A 52 -4.33 15.19 3.10
N ALA A 53 -3.90 14.01 3.57
CA ALA A 53 -4.56 13.30 4.66
C ALA A 53 -4.65 14.13 5.94
N LYS A 54 -3.58 14.86 6.30
CA LYS A 54 -3.56 15.74 7.48
C LYS A 54 -4.47 16.96 7.30
N THR A 55 -4.37 17.65 6.17
CA THR A 55 -5.15 18.87 5.90
C THR A 55 -6.65 18.57 5.91
N ASN A 56 -7.06 17.49 5.25
CA ASN A 56 -8.48 17.16 5.14
C ASN A 56 -8.99 16.24 6.26
N LYS A 57 -8.11 15.77 7.16
CA LYS A 57 -8.43 14.77 8.22
C LYS A 57 -9.00 13.47 7.64
N GLN A 58 -8.36 12.95 6.60
CA GLN A 58 -8.80 11.80 5.81
C GLN A 58 -7.90 10.59 6.01
N SER A 59 -8.43 9.42 5.67
CA SER A 59 -7.65 8.18 5.57
C SER A 59 -7.40 7.85 4.11
N ILE A 60 -6.16 7.49 3.77
CA ILE A 60 -5.75 7.13 2.40
C ILE A 60 -5.19 5.71 2.44
N LEU A 61 -5.76 4.83 1.62
CA LEU A 61 -5.23 3.51 1.32
C LEU A 61 -4.56 3.57 -0.05
N ILE A 62 -3.34 3.04 -0.14
CA ILE A 62 -2.61 2.92 -1.40
C ILE A 62 -2.27 1.46 -1.64
N THR A 63 -2.35 1.02 -2.90
CA THR A 63 -1.79 -0.27 -3.30
C THR A 63 -0.47 -0.04 -4.03
N HIS A 64 0.49 -0.92 -3.78
CA HIS A 64 1.81 -0.89 -4.40
C HIS A 64 2.09 -2.29 -4.94
N HIS A 65 2.35 -2.38 -6.24
CA HIS A 65 2.83 -3.65 -6.81
C HIS A 65 4.22 -3.93 -6.27
N ASN A 66 4.44 -5.14 -5.74
CA ASN A 66 5.78 -5.58 -5.46
C ASN A 66 6.44 -6.00 -6.78
N THR A 67 7.72 -5.68 -6.97
CA THR A 67 8.46 -6.13 -8.15
C THR A 67 8.55 -7.66 -8.12
N LYS A 68 8.24 -8.30 -9.26
CA LYS A 68 8.16 -9.77 -9.40
C LYS A 68 9.41 -10.44 -8.81
N GLN A 69 9.20 -11.34 -7.86
CA GLN A 69 10.22 -12.26 -7.36
C GLN A 69 10.58 -13.24 -8.48
N TYR A 70 11.82 -13.17 -8.97
CA TYR A 70 12.46 -14.34 -9.56
C TYR A 70 13.42 -14.88 -8.50
N THR A 71 13.12 -16.06 -7.97
CA THR A 71 13.95 -16.90 -7.07
C THR A 71 14.05 -16.50 -5.58
N ASN A 72 14.36 -17.52 -4.76
CA ASN A 72 14.28 -17.63 -3.29
C ASN A 72 15.12 -16.64 -2.45
N GLU A 73 15.34 -15.42 -2.92
CA GLU A 73 16.01 -14.35 -2.20
C GLU A 73 14.98 -13.41 -1.55
N PRO A 74 15.20 -12.92 -0.32
CA PRO A 74 14.30 -11.94 0.30
C PRO A 74 14.27 -10.65 -0.54
N SER A 75 13.17 -10.39 -1.23
CA SER A 75 13.01 -9.21 -2.08
C SER A 75 13.06 -7.93 -1.24
N ARG A 76 14.21 -7.27 -1.21
CA ARG A 76 14.33 -5.87 -0.81
C ARG A 76 14.28 -5.04 -2.09
N SER A 77 13.07 -4.73 -2.55
CA SER A 77 12.89 -3.64 -3.53
C SER A 77 13.48 -2.37 -2.91
N ARG A 78 14.62 -1.92 -3.44
CA ARG A 78 15.23 -0.63 -3.10
C ARG A 78 14.29 0.44 -3.65
N GLY A 79 13.47 1.01 -2.77
CA GLY A 79 12.33 1.87 -3.09
C GLY A 79 11.11 1.57 -2.18
N ALA A 80 10.81 0.27 -1.98
CA ALA A 80 9.73 -0.18 -1.11
C ALA A 80 9.88 0.28 0.36
N SER A 81 11.12 0.39 0.85
CA SER A 81 11.38 0.85 2.22
C SER A 81 10.90 2.28 2.45
N ALA A 82 11.10 3.20 1.49
CA ALA A 82 10.66 4.58 1.64
C ALA A 82 9.13 4.70 1.74
N PHE A 83 8.40 3.91 0.95
CA PHE A 83 6.94 3.81 1.04
C PHE A 83 6.49 3.24 2.39
N ILE A 84 7.08 2.11 2.81
CA ILE A 84 6.76 1.46 4.10
C ILE A 84 7.08 2.40 5.27
N ASP A 85 8.20 3.11 5.24
CA ASP A 85 8.62 4.03 6.29
C ASP A 85 7.70 5.25 6.42
N ALA A 86 7.04 5.68 5.35
CA ALA A 86 6.14 6.82 5.36
C ALA A 86 4.73 6.50 5.87
N VAL A 87 4.25 5.26 5.73
CA VAL A 87 2.88 4.89 6.13
C VAL A 87 2.75 4.55 7.62
N ARG A 88 1.53 4.62 8.17
CA ARG A 88 1.23 4.20 9.56
C ARG A 88 1.03 2.70 9.69
N LEU A 89 0.43 2.08 8.67
CA LEU A 89 0.14 0.66 8.58
C LEU A 89 0.63 0.17 7.21
N ALA A 90 1.24 -1.00 7.18
CA ALA A 90 1.61 -1.67 5.94
C ALA A 90 1.25 -3.15 6.02
N TYR A 91 0.55 -3.62 5.00
CA TYR A 91 0.17 -5.02 4.82
C TYR A 91 0.75 -5.54 3.51
N GLU A 92 1.18 -6.78 3.52
CA GLU A 92 1.68 -7.51 2.35
C GLU A 92 0.73 -8.68 2.09
N ILE A 93 0.31 -8.86 0.84
CA ILE A 93 -0.55 -9.96 0.40
C ILE A 93 0.31 -10.88 -0.46
N ASP A 94 0.35 -12.15 -0.11
CA ASP A 94 1.18 -13.16 -0.79
C ASP A 94 0.38 -14.43 -1.11
N PHE A 95 0.89 -15.24 -2.02
CA PHE A 95 0.39 -16.58 -2.28
C PHE A 95 0.78 -17.52 -1.14
N ILE A 96 -0.05 -18.54 -0.91
CA ILE A 96 0.31 -19.64 -0.01
C ILE A 96 0.82 -20.77 -0.91
N ASN A 97 2.13 -20.97 -0.95
CA ASN A 97 2.72 -22.12 -1.62
C ASN A 97 2.61 -23.33 -0.69
N ASP A 98 1.70 -24.26 -1.02
CA ASP A 98 1.65 -25.56 -0.39
C ASP A 98 1.72 -26.68 -1.42
N GLU A 99 2.58 -27.67 -1.18
CA GLU A 99 2.87 -28.76 -2.12
C GLU A 99 1.62 -29.59 -2.51
N ASN A 100 0.55 -29.50 -1.71
CA ASN A 100 -0.68 -30.25 -1.89
C ASN A 100 -1.86 -29.43 -2.43
N ASN A 101 -1.68 -28.16 -2.81
CA ASN A 101 -2.74 -27.23 -3.27
C ASN A 101 -3.95 -27.11 -2.30
N LYS A 102 -3.81 -27.45 -1.02
CA LYS A 102 -4.91 -27.37 -0.02
C LYS A 102 -5.31 -25.92 0.26
N ASN A 103 -4.49 -24.97 -0.18
CA ASN A 103 -4.69 -23.54 0.01
C ASN A 103 -4.89 -22.79 -1.31
N GLU A 104 -5.25 -23.49 -2.38
CA GLU A 104 -5.70 -22.86 -3.63
C GLU A 104 -6.83 -21.84 -3.34
N GLY A 105 -6.76 -20.68 -4.00
CA GLY A 105 -7.68 -19.56 -3.77
C GLY A 105 -7.46 -18.76 -2.49
N LYS A 106 -6.60 -19.21 -1.55
CA LYS A 106 -6.26 -18.46 -0.34
C LYS A 106 -5.06 -17.55 -0.56
N ARG A 107 -4.96 -16.51 0.27
CA ARG A 107 -3.84 -15.56 0.29
C ARG A 107 -3.37 -15.37 1.72
N MET A 108 -2.07 -15.15 1.88
CA MET A 108 -1.44 -14.80 3.14
C MET A 108 -1.44 -13.27 3.28
N LEU A 109 -1.99 -12.76 4.39
CA LEU A 109 -1.92 -11.35 4.75
C LEU A 109 -0.93 -11.16 5.90
N LYS A 110 0.15 -10.44 5.64
CA LYS A 110 1.23 -10.18 6.60
C LYS A 110 1.25 -8.71 7.00
N ILE A 111 1.36 -8.43 8.29
CA ILE A 111 1.51 -7.06 8.80
C ILE A 111 2.99 -6.70 8.85
N THR A 112 3.46 -5.88 7.92
CA THR A 112 4.88 -5.47 7.83
C THR A 112 5.16 -4.24 8.69
N LYS A 113 4.21 -3.31 8.82
CA LYS A 113 4.32 -2.14 9.71
C LYS A 113 3.02 -1.87 10.45
N ASP A 114 3.15 -1.47 11.71
CA ASP A 114 2.02 -1.09 12.55
C ASP A 114 2.45 -0.09 13.63
N ASN A 115 2.24 1.19 13.34
CA ASN A 115 2.50 2.28 14.29
C ASN A 115 1.35 2.50 15.28
N LEU A 116 0.24 1.76 15.18
CA LEU A 116 -0.94 1.92 16.03
C LEU A 116 -1.04 0.85 17.12
N GLY A 117 -0.10 -0.10 17.16
CA GLY A 117 0.00 -1.11 18.22
C GLY A 117 -1.07 -2.21 18.15
N LEU A 118 -1.64 -2.46 16.97
CA LEU A 118 -2.55 -3.58 16.72
C LEU A 118 -1.84 -4.94 16.92
N LYS A 119 -0.54 -5.03 16.63
CA LYS A 119 0.30 -6.23 16.86
C LYS A 119 0.34 -6.66 18.33
N THR A 120 0.19 -5.74 19.28
CA THR A 120 0.30 -6.01 20.72
C THR A 120 -1.01 -6.55 21.31
N LYS A 121 -2.15 -6.31 20.65
CA LYS A 121 -3.39 -7.01 20.98
C LYS A 121 -3.38 -8.37 20.28
N LYS A 122 -2.68 -9.34 20.88
CA LYS A 122 -2.91 -10.78 20.66
C LYS A 122 -4.40 -11.09 20.91
N ARG A 123 -5.26 -10.83 19.94
CA ARG A 123 -6.53 -11.52 19.75
C ARG A 123 -6.46 -12.04 18.34
N MET A 124 -5.94 -13.26 18.23
CA MET A 124 -6.05 -14.16 17.09
C MET A 124 -5.98 -13.45 15.73
N ALA A 125 -4.89 -13.67 14.99
CA ALA A 125 -5.06 -13.81 13.55
C ALA A 125 -6.06 -14.97 13.34
N ARG A 126 -7.35 -14.69 13.45
CA ARG A 126 -8.38 -15.52 12.86
C ARG A 126 -8.10 -15.36 11.38
N TRP A 127 -7.65 -16.46 10.80
CA TRP A 127 -7.81 -16.82 9.41
C TRP A 127 -9.11 -16.21 8.86
N HIS A 128 -9.04 -15.07 8.19
CA HIS A 128 -10.17 -14.59 7.40
C HIS A 128 -9.94 -15.08 5.99
N LYS A 129 -10.63 -16.19 5.67
CA LYS A 129 -10.77 -16.65 4.29
C LYS A 129 -11.49 -15.56 3.51
N ILE A 130 -10.78 -14.86 2.63
CA ILE A 130 -11.42 -13.99 1.64
C ILE A 130 -11.68 -14.89 0.43
N ASN A 131 -12.94 -15.29 0.25
CA ASN A 131 -13.36 -16.05 -0.93
C ASN A 131 -13.43 -15.09 -2.12
N THR A 132 -12.62 -15.31 -3.15
CA THR A 132 -12.60 -14.50 -4.38
C THR A 132 -13.34 -15.18 -5.52
N ASN A 133 -14.48 -15.84 -5.22
CA ASN A 133 -15.34 -16.35 -6.28
C ASN A 133 -16.11 -15.19 -6.87
N SER A 134 -15.70 -14.75 -8.06
CA SER A 134 -16.54 -13.92 -8.92
C SER A 134 -17.72 -14.76 -9.39
N PRO A 135 -18.97 -14.26 -9.33
CA PRO A 135 -20.07 -14.93 -10.00
C PRO A 135 -19.81 -14.89 -11.51
N ASN A 136 -19.89 -16.06 -12.15
CA ASN A 136 -19.93 -16.19 -13.60
C ASN A 136 -21.14 -15.47 -14.19
#